data_AF-A0A1H7V6Q0-F1
#
_entry.id   AF-A0A1H7V6Q0-F1
#
_cell.length_a   1.000
_cell.length_b   1.000
_cell.length_c   1.000
_cell.angle_alpha   90.00
_cell.angle_beta   90.00
_cell.angle_gamma   90.00
#
_symmetry.space_group_name_H-M   'P 1'
#
loop_
_entity.id
_entity.type
_entity.pdbx_description
1 polymer ?
#
loop_
_entity_poly.entity_id
_entity_poly.type
_entity_poly.pdbx_seq_one_letter_code
_entity_poly.pdbx_strand_id
1 'polypeptide(L)'
;MTGALGIGPELKAALVHLRAVKAERPTGADPDLFADWRERIAGCLDALAAVVPDEVDRGRARAEADAVRAQAAEIRRRGEIVSP
;
A
#
# COMPACT_ATOMS: atom_id res chain seq x y z
N MET A 1 -10.75 -34.35 -3.54
CA MET A 1 -10.22 -33.67 -4.75
C MET A 1 -10.21 -32.19 -4.48
N THR A 2 -9.02 -31.61 -4.37
CA THR A 2 -8.74 -30.20 -4.06
C THR A 2 -8.98 -29.36 -5.31
N GLY A 3 -10.12 -28.69 -5.40
CA GLY A 3 -10.38 -27.68 -6.43
C GLY A 3 -9.80 -26.34 -5.99
N ALA A 4 -8.88 -25.77 -6.77
CA ALA A 4 -8.29 -24.46 -6.51
C ALA A 4 -9.41 -23.40 -6.36
N LEU A 5 -9.59 -22.89 -5.14
CA LEU A 5 -10.41 -21.70 -4.88
C LEU A 5 -9.70 -20.52 -5.53
N GLY A 6 -10.05 -20.25 -6.79
CA GLY A 6 -9.49 -19.16 -7.56
C GLY A 6 -9.76 -17.82 -6.86
N ILE A 7 -8.72 -17.02 -6.73
CA ILE A 7 -8.81 -15.63 -6.28
C ILE A 7 -9.85 -14.92 -7.18
N GLY A 8 -10.90 -14.36 -6.58
CA GLY A 8 -11.93 -13.62 -7.31
C GLY A 8 -11.35 -12.49 -8.17
N PRO A 9 -12.01 -12.09 -9.27
CA PRO A 9 -11.45 -11.12 -10.23
C PRO A 9 -11.09 -9.77 -9.57
N GLU A 10 -11.88 -9.34 -8.58
CA GLU A 10 -11.65 -8.11 -7.82
C GLU A 10 -10.39 -8.18 -6.96
N LEU A 11 -10.24 -9.27 -6.19
CA LEU A 11 -9.05 -9.50 -5.37
C LEU A 11 -7.79 -9.64 -6.26
N LYS A 12 -7.91 -10.29 -7.42
CA LYS A 12 -6.82 -10.37 -8.41
C LYS A 12 -6.44 -8.99 -8.93
N ALA A 13 -7.42 -8.16 -9.31
CA ALA A 13 -7.18 -6.81 -9.81
C ALA A 13 -6.50 -5.92 -8.74
N ALA A 14 -6.97 -5.97 -7.49
CA ALA A 14 -6.37 -5.24 -6.38
C ALA A 14 -4.91 -5.65 -6.13
N LEU A 15 -4.61 -6.96 -6.15
CA LEU A 15 -3.24 -7.47 -5.99
C LEU A 15 -2.31 -7.06 -7.15
N VAL A 16 -2.82 -7.09 -8.39
CA VAL A 16 -2.08 -6.63 -9.57
C VAL A 16 -1.78 -5.13 -9.46
N HIS A 17 -2.76 -4.33 -9.06
CA HIS A 17 -2.58 -2.90 -8.87
C HIS A 17 -1.54 -2.58 -7.78
N LEU A 18 -1.65 -3.23 -6.61
CA LEU A 18 -0.67 -3.09 -5.53
C LEU A 18 0.74 -3.46 -6.00
N ARG A 19 0.89 -4.52 -6.81
CA ARG A 19 2.18 -4.92 -7.37
C ARG A 19 2.73 -3.88 -8.35
N ALA A 20 1.88 -3.31 -9.20
CA ALA A 20 2.28 -2.26 -10.14
C ALA A 20 2.78 -1.02 -9.39
N VAL A 21 2.02 -0.53 -8.42
CA VAL A 21 2.43 0.62 -7.58
C VAL A 21 3.74 0.32 -6.84
N LYS A 22 3.91 -0.89 -6.26
CA LYS A 22 5.17 -1.28 -5.61
C LYS A 22 6.37 -1.27 -6.57
N ALA A 23 6.16 -1.55 -7.86
CA ALA A 23 7.22 -1.52 -8.87
C ALA A 23 7.62 -0.09 -9.28
N GLU A 24 6.72 0.88 -9.14
CA GLU A 24 6.97 2.31 -9.38
C GLU A 24 7.75 3.00 -8.24
N ARG A 25 8.49 2.22 -7.43
CA ARG A 25 9.26 2.76 -6.31
C ARG A 25 10.21 3.87 -6.83
N PRO A 26 10.12 5.10 -6.29
CA PRO A 26 11.06 6.16 -6.63
C PRO A 26 12.50 5.73 -6.34
N THR A 27 13.41 5.96 -7.28
CA THR A 27 14.84 5.64 -7.17
C THR A 27 15.72 6.82 -6.76
N GLY A 28 15.14 8.03 -6.70
CA GLY A 28 15.82 9.27 -6.33
C GLY A 28 15.78 9.58 -4.82
N ALA A 29 16.53 10.61 -4.43
CA ALA A 29 16.60 11.07 -3.04
C ALA A 29 15.47 12.03 -2.63
N ASP A 30 14.50 12.27 -3.52
CA ASP A 30 13.36 13.14 -3.25
C ASP A 30 12.43 12.50 -2.19
N PRO A 31 12.41 13.04 -0.96
CA PRO A 31 11.63 12.47 0.13
C PRO A 31 10.12 12.60 -0.13
N ASP A 32 9.69 13.64 -0.84
CA ASP A 32 8.28 13.91 -1.10
C ASP A 32 7.72 12.91 -2.11
N LEU A 33 8.47 12.64 -3.18
CA LEU A 33 8.11 11.57 -4.13
C LEU A 33 8.02 10.20 -3.44
N PHE A 34 8.92 9.93 -2.49
CA PHE A 34 8.88 8.69 -1.72
C PHE A 34 7.67 8.64 -0.76
N ALA A 35 7.34 9.75 -0.10
CA ALA A 35 6.16 9.85 0.75
C ALA A 35 4.85 9.67 -0.03
N ASP A 36 4.73 10.29 -1.20
CA ASP A 36 3.56 10.16 -2.07
C ASP A 36 3.42 8.75 -2.63
N TRP A 37 4.53 8.11 -2.99
CA TRP A 37 4.52 6.68 -3.32
C TRP A 37 4.02 5.80 -2.17
N ARG A 38 4.40 6.12 -0.92
CA ARG A 38 3.87 5.40 0.24
C ARG A 38 2.38 5.60 0.43
N GLU A 39 1.85 6.82 0.30
CA GLU A 39 0.40 7.05 0.33
C GLU A 39 -0.35 6.24 -0.73
N ARG A 40 0.19 6.14 -1.96
CA ARG A 40 -0.39 5.32 -3.03
C ARG A 40 -0.44 3.84 -2.64
N ILE A 41 0.58 3.30 -1.98
CA ILE A 41 0.55 1.94 -1.44
C ILE A 41 -0.55 1.79 -0.38
N ALA A 42 -0.68 2.74 0.54
CA ALA A 42 -1.72 2.70 1.56
C ALA A 42 -3.13 2.68 0.94
N GLY A 43 -3.37 3.51 -0.09
CA GLY A 43 -4.62 3.47 -0.85
C GLY A 43 -4.89 2.12 -1.52
N CYS A 44 -3.85 1.47 -2.07
CA CYS A 44 -4.00 0.12 -2.63
C CYS A 44 -4.34 -0.93 -1.56
N LEU A 45 -3.76 -0.81 -0.37
CA LEU A 45 -4.01 -1.72 0.75
C LEU A 45 -5.43 -1.56 1.32
N ASP A 46 -5.96 -0.33 1.38
CA ASP A 46 -7.36 -0.10 1.72
C ASP A 46 -8.31 -0.72 0.71
N ALA A 47 -8.04 -0.54 -0.59
CA ALA A 47 -8.82 -1.15 -1.66
C ALA A 47 -8.76 -2.69 -1.58
N LEU A 48 -7.59 -3.25 -1.25
CA LEU A 48 -7.42 -4.68 -1.01
C LEU A 48 -8.27 -5.14 0.19
N ALA A 49 -8.25 -4.39 1.30
CA ALA A 49 -9.04 -4.70 2.49
C ALA A 49 -10.56 -4.65 2.26
N ALA A 50 -11.04 -3.99 1.20
CA ALA A 50 -12.45 -3.97 0.82
C ALA A 50 -12.90 -5.26 0.11
N VAL A 51 -11.98 -5.96 -0.58
CA VAL A 51 -12.29 -7.11 -1.45
C VAL A 51 -11.75 -8.45 -0.93
N VAL A 52 -10.91 -8.43 0.10
CA VAL A 52 -10.45 -9.65 0.77
C VAL A 52 -11.60 -10.29 1.56
N PRO A 53 -11.91 -11.58 1.35
CA PRO A 53 -13.04 -12.24 2.00
C PRO A 53 -12.78 -12.56 3.47
N ASP A 54 -11.53 -12.86 3.83
CA ASP A 54 -11.14 -13.23 5.18
C ASP A 54 -10.99 -11.98 6.08
N GLU A 55 -11.59 -12.00 7.27
CA GLU A 55 -11.58 -10.86 8.18
C GLU A 55 -10.19 -10.58 8.77
N VAL A 56 -9.40 -11.61 9.03
CA VAL A 56 -8.04 -11.46 9.58
C VAL A 56 -7.15 -10.79 8.53
N ASP A 57 -7.22 -11.24 7.29
CA ASP A 57 -6.45 -10.65 6.19
C ASP A 57 -6.92 -9.22 5.87
N ARG A 58 -8.23 -8.91 5.99
CA ARG A 58 -8.73 -7.53 5.93
C ARG A 58 -8.12 -6.65 7.02
N GLY A 59 -8.09 -7.16 8.26
CA GLY A 59 -7.49 -6.45 9.40
C GLY A 59 -6.00 -6.18 9.18
N ARG A 60 -5.27 -7.16 8.65
CA ARG A 60 -3.84 -7.02 8.30
C ARG A 60 -3.61 -5.98 7.21
N ALA A 61 -4.43 -5.98 6.15
CA ALA A 61 -4.32 -5.02 5.06
C ALA A 61 -4.53 -3.58 5.56
N ARG A 62 -5.52 -3.35 6.44
CA ARG A 62 -5.74 -2.04 7.08
C ARG A 62 -4.58 -1.61 7.97
N ALA A 63 -4.09 -2.52 8.82
CA ALA A 63 -2.95 -2.23 9.68
C ALA A 63 -1.69 -1.90 8.88
N GLU A 64 -1.45 -2.59 7.76
CA GLU A 64 -0.35 -2.26 6.85
C GLU A 64 -0.57 -0.90 6.19
N ALA A 65 -1.79 -0.57 5.75
CA ALA A 65 -2.10 0.75 5.18
C ALA A 65 -1.78 1.87 6.17
N ASP A 66 -2.21 1.73 7.42
CA ASP A 66 -1.94 2.72 8.48
C ASP A 66 -0.45 2.86 8.79
N ALA A 67 0.28 1.75 8.85
CA ALA A 67 1.73 1.79 9.05
C ALA A 67 2.46 2.50 7.89
N VAL A 68 2.00 2.30 6.66
CA VAL A 68 2.57 2.96 5.49
C VAL A 68 2.27 4.46 5.46
N ARG A 69 1.05 4.87 5.83
CA ARG A 69 0.70 6.30 6.02
C ARG A 69 1.54 6.96 7.10
N ALA A 70 1.69 6.29 8.24
CA ALA A 70 2.51 6.79 9.33
C ALA A 70 3.96 7.03 8.87
N GLN A 71 4.50 6.16 8.02
CA GLN A 71 5.81 6.39 7.43
C GLN A 71 5.82 7.57 6.46
N ALA A 72 4.83 7.70 5.57
CA ALA A 72 4.72 8.83 4.65
C ALA A 72 4.68 10.17 5.41
N ALA A 73 3.88 10.25 6.46
CA ALA A 73 3.79 11.43 7.33
C ALA A 73 5.11 11.74 8.03
N GLU A 74 5.82 10.72 8.53
CA GLU A 74 7.13 10.91 9.16
C GLU A 74 8.20 11.38 8.15
N ILE A 75 8.17 10.88 6.91
CA ILE A 75 9.09 11.34 5.86
C ILE A 75 8.87 12.82 5.57
N ARG A 76 7.62 13.26 5.39
CA ARG A 76 7.29 14.68 5.16
C ARG A 76 7.73 15.54 6.34
N ARG A 77 7.42 15.13 7.57
CA ARG A 77 7.87 15.82 8.78
C ARG A 77 9.39 15.98 8.83
N ARG A 78 10.15 14.96 8.43
CA ARG A 78 11.62 15.04 8.39
C ARG A 78 12.14 15.92 7.25
N GLY A 79 11.49 15.90 6.09
CA GLY A 79 11.81 16.78 4.96
C GLY A 79 11.63 18.26 5.32
N GLU A 80 10.57 18.58 6.07
CA GLU A 80 10.30 19.93 6.60
C GLU A 80 11.36 20.42 7.59
N ILE A 81 11.95 19.52 8.39
CA ILE A 81 12.99 19.88 9.40
C ILE A 81 14.35 20.20 8.74
N VAL A 82 14.60 19.72 7.52
CA VAL A 82 15.90 19.86 6.82
C VAL A 82 15.90 20.98 5.76
N SER A 83 14.75 21.57 5.44
CA SER A 83 14.67 22.80 4.63
C SER A 83 14.78 24.05 5.52
N PRO A 84 15.87 24.85 5.44
CA PRO A 84 15.99 26.13 6.12
C PRO A 84 15.11 27.23 5.50
#